data_AF-A0A7C3YAC6-F1
#
_entry.id   AF-A0A7C3YAC6-F1
#
_cell.length_a   1.000
_cell.length_b   1.000
_cell.length_c   1.000
_cell.angle_alpha   90.00
_cell.angle_beta   90.00
_cell.angle_gamma   90.00
#
_symmetry.space_group_name_H-M   'P 1'
#
loop_
_entity.id
_entity.type
_entity.pdbx_description
1 polymer ?
#
loop_
_entity_poly.entity_id
_entity_poly.type
_entity_poly.pdbx_seq_one_letter_code
_entity_poly.pdbx_strand_id
1 'polypeptide(L)'
;MGTFNVYALSADSEWLNAVAKLNDVTTQAHGIHCTQGYRRCIDGLPMPAAHTLLLIDAAGEADVPDIVRQLRQRGWPYVIVVAIRPSWKEAYAVLRAGAHDYVSKSYAVDNIREVVDEIRLTDKLAGADQSPAEDGSDAAAGKDSVLVPPSEVHP
;
A
#
# COMPACT_ATOMS: atom_id res chain seq x y z
N MET A 1 6.31 -12.20 7.02
CA MET A 1 5.96 -11.08 6.12
C MET A 1 4.45 -10.96 6.12
N GLY A 2 3.92 -9.75 6.28
CA GLY A 2 2.47 -9.52 6.18
C GLY A 2 1.98 -9.76 4.75
N THR A 3 0.68 -10.00 4.61
CA THR A 3 -0.01 -10.11 3.31
C THR A 3 0.00 -8.76 2.59
N PHE A 4 0.31 -8.75 1.29
CA PHE A 4 0.23 -7.56 0.45
C PHE A 4 -1.19 -7.40 -0.10
N ASN A 5 -1.86 -6.30 0.22
CA ASN A 5 -3.24 -6.06 -0.16
C ASN A 5 -3.32 -5.28 -1.47
N VAL A 6 -4.10 -5.78 -2.42
CA VAL A 6 -4.33 -5.11 -3.72
C VAL A 6 -5.82 -4.78 -3.81
N TYR A 7 -6.16 -3.51 -3.85
CA TYR A 7 -7.52 -3.05 -4.10
C TYR A 7 -7.62 -2.59 -5.55
N ALA A 8 -8.64 -3.04 -6.30
CA ALA A 8 -8.84 -2.65 -7.70
C ALA A 8 -10.22 -2.05 -7.92
N LEU A 9 -10.26 -0.83 -8.47
CA LEU A 9 -11.47 -0.05 -8.71
C LEU A 9 -11.74 0.00 -10.20
N SER A 10 -12.91 -0.49 -10.61
CA SER A 10 -13.29 -0.56 -12.03
C SER A 10 -14.78 -0.77 -12.20
N ALA A 11 -15.34 -0.28 -13.32
CA ALA A 11 -16.68 -0.64 -13.78
C ALA A 11 -16.68 -1.93 -14.63
N ASP A 12 -15.51 -2.36 -15.10
CA ASP A 12 -15.29 -3.56 -15.90
C ASP A 12 -15.06 -4.76 -14.98
N SER A 13 -16.06 -5.64 -14.93
CA SER A 13 -16.06 -6.87 -14.12
C SER A 13 -15.09 -7.93 -14.63
N GLU A 14 -14.81 -7.98 -15.93
CA GLU A 14 -13.87 -8.97 -16.49
C GLU A 14 -12.45 -8.67 -16.04
N TRP A 15 -12.09 -7.38 -16.00
CA TRP A 15 -10.80 -6.99 -15.44
C TRP A 15 -10.71 -7.26 -13.94
N LEU A 16 -11.77 -6.98 -13.17
CA LEU A 16 -11.80 -7.31 -11.74
C LEU A 16 -11.68 -8.83 -11.50
N ASN A 17 -12.29 -9.65 -12.35
CA ASN A 17 -12.14 -11.11 -12.31
C ASN A 17 -10.70 -11.54 -12.59
N ALA A 18 -9.98 -10.85 -13.48
CA ALA A 18 -8.56 -11.11 -13.73
C ALA A 18 -7.70 -10.73 -12.51
N VAL A 19 -7.95 -9.58 -11.89
CA VAL A 19 -7.26 -9.14 -10.66
C VAL A 19 -7.52 -10.10 -9.49
N ALA A 20 -8.73 -10.62 -9.33
CA ALA A 20 -9.07 -11.56 -8.27
C ALA A 20 -8.26 -12.88 -8.34
N LYS A 21 -7.70 -13.23 -9.51
CA LYS A 21 -6.83 -14.40 -9.69
C LYS A 21 -5.40 -14.19 -9.17
N LEU A 22 -5.06 -13.00 -8.67
CA LEU A 22 -3.80 -12.73 -7.99
C LEU A 22 -3.76 -13.28 -6.55
N ASN A 23 -4.92 -13.68 -6.00
CA ASN A 23 -4.99 -14.20 -4.64
C ASN A 23 -4.07 -15.43 -4.47
N ASP A 24 -3.11 -15.31 -3.56
CA ASP A 24 -2.18 -16.38 -3.16
C ASP A 24 -1.79 -16.25 -1.69
N VAL A 25 -0.77 -16.98 -1.25
CA VAL A 25 -0.31 -16.98 0.16
C VAL A 25 0.34 -15.67 0.61
N THR A 26 0.72 -14.80 -0.31
CA THR A 26 1.39 -13.51 -0.07
C THR A 26 0.59 -12.30 -0.51
N THR A 27 -0.41 -12.47 -1.37
CA THR A 27 -1.16 -11.39 -2.00
C THR A 27 -2.66 -11.62 -1.83
N GLN A 28 -3.37 -10.60 -1.34
CA GLN A 28 -4.82 -10.59 -1.25
C GLN A 28 -5.40 -9.50 -2.14
N ALA A 29 -6.19 -9.89 -3.13
CA ALA A 29 -6.78 -9.01 -4.12
C ALA A 29 -8.27 -8.80 -3.85
N HIS A 30 -8.68 -7.53 -3.82
CA HIS A 30 -10.02 -7.05 -3.55
C HIS A 30 -10.54 -6.25 -4.75
N GLY A 31 -11.43 -6.85 -5.53
CA GLY A 31 -12.12 -6.14 -6.61
C GLY A 31 -13.29 -5.33 -6.08
N ILE A 32 -13.35 -4.05 -6.43
CA ILE A 32 -14.43 -3.13 -6.06
C ILE A 32 -15.09 -2.65 -7.35
N HIS A 33 -16.32 -3.13 -7.56
CA HIS A 33 -17.10 -2.81 -8.75
C HIS A 33 -17.78 -1.44 -8.61
N CYS A 34 -17.35 -0.49 -9.42
CA CYS A 34 -17.74 0.91 -9.33
C CYS A 34 -18.65 1.32 -10.48
N THR A 35 -19.95 1.06 -10.35
CA THR A 35 -20.95 1.37 -11.38
C THR A 35 -21.50 2.79 -11.32
N GLN A 36 -21.27 3.51 -10.23
CA GLN A 36 -21.79 4.88 -9.98
C GLN A 36 -20.69 5.95 -9.95
N GLY A 37 -19.54 5.68 -10.57
CA GLY A 37 -18.35 6.53 -10.51
C GLY A 37 -17.47 6.25 -9.28
N TYR A 38 -16.23 6.75 -9.31
CA TYR A 38 -15.22 6.39 -8.32
C TYR A 38 -15.30 7.18 -7.04
N ARG A 39 -15.86 8.40 -7.06
CA ARG A 39 -16.01 9.20 -5.84
C ARG A 39 -16.73 8.43 -4.72
N ARG A 40 -17.84 7.75 -5.05
CA ARG A 40 -18.57 6.93 -4.08
C ARG A 40 -17.81 5.67 -3.66
N CYS A 41 -17.07 5.06 -4.58
CA CYS A 41 -16.27 3.88 -4.27
C CYS A 41 -15.15 4.20 -3.29
N ILE A 42 -14.44 5.32 -3.49
CA ILE A 42 -13.33 5.65 -2.62
C ILE A 42 -13.80 5.89 -1.19
N ASP A 43 -14.98 6.48 -0.98
CA ASP A 43 -15.53 6.71 0.37
C ASP A 43 -15.73 5.40 1.16
N GLY A 44 -16.03 4.30 0.47
CA GLY A 44 -16.18 2.97 1.07
C GLY A 44 -14.89 2.17 1.23
N LEU A 45 -13.75 2.70 0.80
CA LEU A 45 -12.46 2.01 0.96
C LEU A 45 -12.04 1.93 2.43
N PRO A 46 -11.37 0.83 2.84
CA PRO A 46 -10.79 0.74 4.16
C PRO A 46 -9.71 1.81 4.37
N MET A 47 -9.35 2.04 5.63
CA MET A 47 -8.18 2.85 5.95
C MET A 47 -6.93 2.24 5.32
N PRO A 48 -6.06 3.04 4.68
CA PRO A 48 -4.85 2.52 4.07
C PRO A 48 -3.94 1.92 5.13
N ALA A 49 -3.48 0.70 4.88
CA ALA A 49 -2.48 0.02 5.70
C ALA A 49 -1.11 0.05 5.00
N ALA A 50 -0.06 -0.26 5.75
CA ALA A 50 1.22 -0.64 5.15
C ALA A 50 1.01 -1.80 4.18
N HIS A 51 1.89 -1.94 3.17
CA HIS A 51 1.83 -3.06 2.21
C HIS A 51 0.52 -3.12 1.40
N THR A 52 -0.01 -1.95 1.00
CA THR A 52 -1.28 -1.87 0.27
C THR A 52 -1.13 -1.10 -1.03
N LEU A 53 -1.60 -1.68 -2.13
CA LEU A 53 -1.65 -1.09 -3.46
C LEU A 53 -3.11 -0.86 -3.88
N LEU A 54 -3.36 0.29 -4.51
CA LEU A 54 -4.61 0.59 -5.18
C LEU A 54 -4.41 0.67 -6.69
N LEU A 55 -5.15 -0.13 -7.45
CA LEU A 55 -5.27 -0.06 -8.90
C LEU A 55 -6.57 0.66 -9.27
N ILE A 56 -6.49 1.67 -10.14
CA ILE A 56 -7.66 2.45 -10.58
C ILE A 56 -7.77 2.36 -12.09
N ASP A 57 -8.86 1.81 -12.62
CA ASP A 57 -9.13 1.81 -14.05
C ASP A 57 -9.51 3.22 -14.54
N ALA A 58 -8.72 3.81 -15.43
CA ALA A 58 -8.96 5.16 -15.94
C ALA A 58 -10.32 5.34 -16.63
N ALA A 59 -10.97 4.26 -17.09
CA ALA A 59 -12.24 4.34 -17.80
C ALA A 59 -13.45 4.69 -16.92
N GLY A 60 -13.35 4.58 -15.60
CA GLY A 60 -14.51 4.70 -14.70
C GLY A 60 -14.83 6.11 -14.19
N GLU A 61 -14.01 7.12 -14.48
CA GLU A 61 -14.26 8.49 -14.03
C GLU A 61 -13.57 9.52 -14.95
N ALA A 62 -14.18 10.68 -15.16
CA ALA A 62 -13.59 11.73 -15.99
C ALA A 62 -12.40 12.45 -15.31
N ASP A 63 -12.38 12.51 -13.98
CA ASP A 63 -11.37 13.22 -13.19
C ASP A 63 -10.55 12.29 -12.29
N VAL A 64 -9.90 11.30 -12.91
CA VAL A 64 -8.99 10.38 -12.22
C VAL A 64 -7.86 11.10 -11.45
N PRO A 65 -7.25 12.20 -11.95
CA PRO A 65 -6.25 12.93 -11.17
C PRO A 65 -6.77 13.45 -9.83
N ASP A 66 -8.04 13.89 -9.77
CA ASP A 66 -8.63 14.32 -8.50
C ASP A 66 -8.84 13.16 -7.52
N ILE A 67 -9.29 12.00 -8.02
CA ILE A 67 -9.40 10.77 -7.22
C ILE A 67 -8.04 10.38 -6.64
N VAL A 68 -6.98 10.42 -7.46
CA VAL A 68 -5.60 10.14 -7.01
C VAL A 68 -5.18 11.09 -5.89
N ARG A 69 -5.40 12.42 -6.04
CA ARG A 69 -5.07 13.39 -4.99
C ARG A 69 -5.77 13.07 -3.67
N GLN A 70 -7.06 12.75 -3.71
CA GLN A 70 -7.84 12.42 -2.53
C GLN A 70 -7.30 11.15 -1.84
N LEU A 71 -6.94 10.13 -2.60
CA LEU A 71 -6.37 8.90 -2.06
C LEU A 71 -4.99 9.12 -1.43
N ARG A 72 -4.15 9.96 -2.06
CA ARG A 72 -2.86 10.36 -1.49
C ARG A 72 -3.03 11.13 -0.19
N GLN A 73 -3.99 12.06 -0.12
CA GLN A 73 -4.32 12.79 1.12
C GLN A 73 -4.83 11.87 2.23
N ARG A 74 -5.48 10.76 1.86
CA ARG A 74 -5.93 9.73 2.81
C ARG A 74 -4.81 8.79 3.26
N GLY A 75 -3.61 8.89 2.70
CA GLY A 75 -2.45 8.11 3.11
C GLY A 75 -2.23 6.81 2.32
N TRP A 76 -2.87 6.63 1.16
CA TRP A 76 -2.61 5.45 0.32
C TRP A 76 -1.16 5.45 -0.20
N PRO A 77 -0.35 4.43 0.13
CA PRO A 77 1.10 4.47 -0.15
C PRO A 77 1.41 4.22 -1.62
N TYR A 78 0.64 3.37 -2.30
CA TYR A 78 0.79 3.08 -3.73
C TYR A 78 -0.55 3.18 -4.44
N VAL A 79 -0.62 4.03 -5.46
CA VAL A 79 -1.79 4.22 -6.30
C VAL A 79 -1.34 4.14 -7.76
N ILE A 80 -1.76 3.13 -8.49
CA ILE A 80 -1.48 2.98 -9.93
C ILE A 80 -2.77 3.18 -10.69
N VAL A 81 -2.69 3.98 -11.74
CA VAL A 81 -3.80 4.13 -12.68
C VAL A 81 -3.53 3.22 -13.90
N VAL A 82 -4.52 2.42 -14.28
CA VAL A 82 -4.44 1.52 -15.43
C VAL A 82 -5.35 2.03 -16.54
N ALA A 83 -4.93 1.97 -17.80
CA ALA A 83 -5.75 2.44 -18.93
C ALA A 83 -5.66 1.52 -20.14
N ILE A 84 -6.77 1.28 -20.84
CA ILE A 84 -6.78 0.48 -22.09
C ILE A 84 -5.94 1.15 -23.19
N ARG A 85 -5.99 2.48 -23.27
CA ARG A 85 -5.25 3.28 -24.25
C ARG A 85 -4.49 4.38 -23.53
N PRO A 86 -3.33 4.06 -22.95
CA PRO A 86 -2.57 5.05 -22.19
C PRO A 86 -2.11 6.21 -23.08
N SER A 87 -2.20 7.43 -22.55
CA SER A 87 -1.68 8.61 -23.22
C SER A 87 -0.71 9.38 -22.32
N TRP A 88 0.29 10.02 -22.92
CA TRP A 88 1.25 10.86 -22.19
C TRP A 88 0.58 11.99 -21.41
N LYS A 89 -0.48 12.57 -21.96
CA LYS A 89 -1.24 13.65 -21.32
C LYS A 89 -1.89 13.17 -20.02
N GLU A 90 -2.53 12.00 -20.04
CA GLU A 90 -3.19 11.42 -18.87
C GLU A 90 -2.16 10.94 -17.85
N ALA A 91 -1.11 10.25 -18.31
CA ALA A 91 0.02 9.81 -17.49
C ALA A 91 0.60 10.99 -16.70
N TYR A 92 0.92 12.09 -17.38
CA TYR A 92 1.45 13.30 -16.74
C TYR A 92 0.49 13.85 -15.69
N ALA A 93 -0.82 13.89 -15.98
CA ALA A 93 -1.83 14.43 -15.07
C ALA A 93 -1.94 13.59 -13.78
N VAL A 94 -1.97 12.26 -13.88
CA VAL A 94 -2.10 11.38 -12.70
C VAL A 94 -0.81 11.30 -11.89
N LEU A 95 0.36 11.29 -12.55
CA LEU A 95 1.65 11.32 -11.87
C LEU A 95 1.84 12.63 -11.10
N ARG A 96 1.46 13.78 -11.69
CA ARG A 96 1.45 15.08 -10.99
C ARG A 96 0.44 15.14 -9.84
N ALA A 97 -0.62 14.33 -9.89
CA ALA A 97 -1.56 14.17 -8.79
C ALA A 97 -1.04 13.25 -7.67
N GLY A 98 0.10 12.58 -7.87
CA GLY A 98 0.75 11.70 -6.90
C GLY A 98 0.48 10.21 -7.11
N ALA A 99 0.02 9.80 -8.30
CA ALA A 99 0.01 8.40 -8.67
C ALA A 99 1.46 7.88 -8.66
N HIS A 100 1.61 6.62 -8.25
CA HIS A 100 2.89 5.93 -8.26
C HIS A 100 3.29 5.56 -9.69
N ASP A 101 2.32 5.11 -10.50
CA ASP A 101 2.55 4.78 -11.90
C ASP A 101 1.27 4.91 -12.74
N TYR A 102 1.43 4.88 -14.05
CA TYR A 102 0.38 4.85 -15.06
C TYR A 102 0.69 3.81 -16.13
N VAL A 103 -0.06 2.71 -16.14
CA VAL A 103 0.25 1.52 -16.96
C VAL A 103 -0.88 1.13 -17.89
N SER A 104 -0.56 0.32 -18.90
CA SER A 104 -1.55 -0.30 -19.77
C SER A 104 -2.41 -1.31 -19.01
N LYS A 105 -3.73 -1.25 -19.19
CA LYS A 105 -4.68 -2.23 -18.65
C LYS A 105 -4.53 -3.55 -19.39
N SER A 106 -4.27 -4.63 -18.67
CA SER A 106 -4.22 -6.00 -19.20
C SER A 106 -5.27 -6.88 -18.53
N TYR A 107 -5.74 -7.90 -19.27
CA TYR A 107 -6.60 -8.98 -18.75
C TYR A 107 -5.82 -10.28 -18.54
N ALA A 108 -4.57 -10.33 -19.01
CA ALA A 108 -3.67 -11.45 -18.73
C ALA A 108 -3.17 -11.34 -17.29
N VAL A 109 -3.45 -12.37 -16.48
CA VAL A 109 -3.15 -12.38 -15.05
C VAL A 109 -1.66 -12.18 -14.78
N ASP A 110 -0.80 -12.75 -15.61
CA ASP A 110 0.65 -12.66 -15.44
C ASP A 110 1.15 -11.21 -15.61
N ASN A 111 0.64 -10.46 -16.60
CA ASN A 111 0.98 -9.05 -16.77
C ASN A 111 0.49 -8.19 -15.60
N ILE A 112 -0.69 -8.50 -15.04
CA ILE A 112 -1.19 -7.79 -13.85
C ILE A 112 -0.29 -8.13 -12.64
N ARG A 113 0.13 -9.39 -12.52
CA ARG A 113 1.02 -9.84 -11.44
C ARG A 113 2.37 -9.14 -11.50
N GLU A 114 2.96 -8.96 -12.68
CA GLU A 114 4.23 -8.22 -12.85
C GLU A 114 4.16 -6.81 -12.26
N VAL A 115 3.09 -6.06 -12.54
CA VAL A 115 2.86 -4.71 -11.98
C VAL A 115 2.74 -4.75 -10.46
N VAL A 116 2.00 -5.72 -9.91
CA VAL A 116 1.84 -5.87 -8.45
C VAL A 116 3.16 -6.26 -7.78
N ASP A 117 3.92 -7.16 -8.40
CA ASP A 117 5.20 -7.62 -7.86
C ASP A 117 6.24 -6.50 -7.83
N GLU A 118 6.31 -5.66 -8.86
CA GLU A 118 7.21 -4.50 -8.88
C GLU A 118 6.99 -3.57 -7.67
N ILE A 119 5.73 -3.28 -7.35
CA ILE A 119 5.39 -2.46 -6.18
C ILE A 119 5.69 -3.20 -4.88
N ARG A 120 5.37 -4.49 -4.81
CA ARG A 120 5.65 -5.30 -3.62
C ARG A 120 7.17 -5.38 -3.35
N LEU A 121 8.00 -5.44 -4.38
CA LEU A 121 9.46 -5.38 -4.26
C LEU A 121 9.91 -4.00 -3.77
N THR A 122 9.39 -2.92 -4.37
CA THR A 122 9.68 -1.54 -3.94
C THR A 122 9.34 -1.31 -2.47
N ASP A 123 8.19 -1.82 -2.03
CA ASP A 123 7.72 -1.73 -0.66
C ASP A 123 8.60 -2.51 0.33
N LYS A 124 9.05 -3.71 -0.04
CA LYS A 124 10.03 -4.48 0.75
C LYS A 124 11.36 -3.75 0.91
N LEU A 125 11.84 -3.11 -0.16
CA LEU A 125 13.09 -2.36 -0.13
C LEU A 125 12.98 -1.10 0.75
N ALA A 126 11.86 -0.39 0.67
CA ALA A 126 11.59 0.77 1.52
C ALA A 126 11.49 0.41 3.01
N GLY A 127 11.01 -0.80 3.33
CA GLY A 127 10.98 -1.32 4.70
C GLY A 127 12.32 -1.85 5.21
N ALA A 128 13.18 -2.38 4.32
CA ALA A 128 14.50 -2.89 4.69
C ALA A 128 15.47 -1.78 5.13
N ASP A 129 15.34 -0.59 4.55
CA ASP A 129 16.15 0.60 4.88
C ASP A 129 15.82 1.19 6.27
N GLN A 130 14.73 0.73 6.91
CA GLN A 130 14.30 1.16 8.23
C GLN A 130 14.63 0.13 9.34
N SER A 131 15.44 -0.89 9.06
CA SER A 131 15.93 -1.79 10.13
C SER A 131 16.83 -1.01 11.10
N PRO A 132 16.55 -1.04 12.41
CA PRO A 132 17.41 -0.40 13.39
C PRO A 132 18.78 -1.08 13.36
N ALA A 133 19.85 -0.29 13.35
CA ALA A 133 21.17 -0.77 13.73
C ALA A 133 21.03 -1.48 15.08
N GLU A 134 21.29 -2.78 15.13
CA GLU A 134 21.39 -3.51 16.38
C GLU A 134 22.53 -2.87 17.18
N ASP A 135 22.15 -2.08 18.19
CA ASP A 135 23.07 -1.49 19.15
C ASP A 135 23.58 -2.63 20.03
N GLY A 136 24.70 -3.22 19.60
CA GLY A 136 25.45 -4.21 20.35
C GLY A 136 26.08 -3.56 21.59
N SER A 137 25.28 -3.38 22.64
CA SER A 137 25.78 -3.07 23.98
C SER A 137 25.75 -4.35 24.83
N ASP A 138 26.75 -5.19 24.60
CA ASP A 138 27.12 -6.27 25.50
C ASP A 138 28.19 -5.73 26.47
N ALA A 139 27.80 -5.40 27.70
CA ALA A 139 28.71 -5.13 28.81
C ALA A 139 28.10 -5.60 30.14
N ALA A 140 28.33 -6.89 30.36
CA ALA A 140 28.58 -7.59 31.63
C ALA A 140 28.23 -6.94 32.99
N ALA A 141 27.50 -7.76 33.74
CA ALA A 141 27.33 -7.83 35.19
C ALA A 141 28.51 -7.38 36.06
N GLY A 142 28.19 -6.63 37.12
CA GLY A 142 28.98 -6.49 38.34
C GLY A 142 28.04 -6.39 39.54
N LYS A 143 27.89 -7.50 40.27
CA LYS A 143 27.22 -7.56 41.57
C LYS A 143 28.13 -6.89 42.60
N ASP A 144 27.59 -6.01 43.45
CA ASP A 144 28.05 -5.96 44.83
C ASP A 144 26.94 -5.49 45.78
N SER A 145 26.69 -6.36 46.75
CA SER A 145 25.84 -6.15 47.92
C SER A 145 26.44 -5.08 48.82
N VAL A 146 25.60 -4.17 49.35
CA VAL A 146 25.90 -3.49 50.61
C VAL A 146 24.71 -3.65 51.55
N LEU A 147 24.99 -4.29 52.68
CA LEU A 147 24.11 -4.56 53.81
C LEU A 147 24.19 -3.38 54.82
N VAL A 148 23.01 -2.93 55.31
CA VAL A 148 22.71 -2.49 56.71
C VAL A 148 23.24 -1.11 57.17
N PRO A 149 22.65 -0.38 58.17
CA PRO A 149 21.53 -0.66 59.11
C PRO A 149 20.39 0.41 59.19
N PRO A 150 19.35 0.20 60.03
CA PRO A 150 18.28 1.15 60.31
C PRO A 150 18.63 2.13 61.45
N SER A 151 18.17 3.37 61.35
CA SER A 151 18.23 4.36 62.44
C SER A 151 16.82 4.80 62.87
N GLU A 152 16.48 4.33 64.08
CA GLU A 152 15.90 5.04 65.22
C GLU A 152 14.59 5.82 65.10
N VAL A 153 13.66 5.34 65.94
CA VAL A 153 12.42 5.94 66.41
C VAL A 153 12.73 6.93 67.53
N HIS A 154 12.09 8.09 67.52
CA HIS A 154 11.96 9.03 68.65
C HIS A 154 10.64 9.82 68.51
N PRO A 155 10.13 10.43 69.58
CA PRO A 155 9.59 9.89 70.83
C PRO A 155 8.05 9.96 70.90
#